data_AF-A0A8H5ZEM5-F1
#
_entry.id   AF-A0A8H5ZEM5-F1
#
_cell.length_a   1.000
_cell.length_b   1.000
_cell.length_c   1.000
_cell.angle_alpha   90.00
_cell.angle_beta   90.00
_cell.angle_gamma   90.00
#
_symmetry.space_group_name_H-M   'P 1'
#
loop_
_entity.id
_entity.type
_entity.pdbx_description
1 polymer ?
#
loop_
_entity_poly.entity_id
_entity_poly.type
_entity_poly.pdbx_seq_one_letter_code
_entity_poly.pdbx_strand_id
1 'polypeptide(L)'
;MPSCDSKADPHRSSRVGEKKTLERSRGYELPGTFQPVLISRLFWEQSLPWEGLASLHISNVAQVCRDFIDVVLADCVPEEFKERLVALNVDAALSKSLGDAKEELAKVIRDKARHLSTYNRYFTSTIQKMRLRKHQALTKAATSASEKAEDYNDDNTRYFVDPVELAAQLEQSIELDIDTFSSQEALDMQRAYYKDELGYFINTVAKSVIERHLVEPLPEIILSPLVVTQMTDEQVEYVAAEPLELTQ
;
A
#
# COMPACT_ATOMS: atom_id res chain seq x y z
N MET A 1 -39.42 -21.33 6.73
CA MET A 1 -38.03 -20.99 7.11
C MET A 1 -37.10 -22.05 6.53
N PRO A 2 -35.84 -21.73 6.14
CA PRO A 2 -35.18 -20.43 5.96
C PRO A 2 -34.89 -20.14 4.46
N SER A 3 -34.98 -18.88 4.01
CA SER A 3 -33.88 -17.91 3.89
C SER A 3 -32.76 -18.37 2.94
N CYS A 4 -32.84 -17.95 1.68
CA CYS A 4 -31.71 -17.96 0.76
C CYS A 4 -31.01 -16.62 0.94
N ASP A 5 -29.95 -16.61 1.77
CA ASP A 5 -29.11 -15.45 1.99
C ASP A 5 -28.49 -15.00 0.67
N SER A 6 -28.94 -13.86 0.15
CA SER A 6 -28.19 -13.14 -0.87
C SER A 6 -26.89 -12.69 -0.21
N LYS A 7 -25.79 -13.39 -0.49
CA LYS A 7 -24.45 -12.88 -0.19
C LYS A 7 -24.32 -11.52 -0.87
N ALA A 8 -24.31 -10.46 -0.06
CA ALA A 8 -24.11 -9.10 -0.53
C ALA A 8 -22.75 -9.03 -1.23
N ASP A 9 -22.76 -8.67 -2.51
CA ASP A 9 -21.56 -8.40 -3.28
C ASP A 9 -20.78 -7.26 -2.59
N PRO A 10 -19.54 -7.49 -2.14
CA PRO A 10 -18.72 -6.46 -1.47
C PRO A 10 -18.51 -5.21 -2.34
N HIS A 11 -18.61 -5.35 -3.67
CA HIS A 11 -18.58 -4.21 -4.60
C HIS A 11 -19.86 -3.38 -4.58
N ARG A 12 -21.01 -3.92 -4.17
CA ARG A 12 -22.28 -3.18 -4.05
C ARG A 12 -22.33 -2.38 -2.76
N SER A 13 -21.79 -2.92 -1.67
CA SER A 13 -21.70 -2.21 -0.38
C SER A 13 -20.75 -1.00 -0.47
N SER A 14 -19.60 -1.16 -1.14
CA SER A 14 -18.67 -0.05 -1.40
C SER A 14 -19.36 1.06 -2.20
N ARG A 15 -20.05 0.70 -3.30
CA ARG A 15 -20.80 1.64 -4.17
C ARG A 15 -21.84 2.49 -3.44
N VAL A 16 -22.54 1.91 -2.46
CA VAL A 16 -23.56 2.63 -1.67
C VAL A 16 -22.93 3.59 -0.67
N GLY A 17 -21.79 3.24 -0.07
CA GLY A 17 -21.05 4.15 0.82
C GLY A 17 -20.51 5.37 0.07
N GLU A 18 -20.02 5.15 -1.15
CA GLU A 18 -19.39 6.16 -1.99
C GLU A 18 -20.39 7.21 -2.49
N LYS A 19 -21.60 6.79 -2.88
CA LYS A 19 -22.70 7.71 -3.25
C LYS A 19 -23.08 8.64 -2.09
N LYS A 20 -23.19 8.11 -0.87
CA LYS A 20 -23.48 8.93 0.34
C LYS A 20 -22.34 9.88 0.69
N THR A 21 -21.09 9.49 0.48
CA THR A 21 -19.92 10.37 0.70
C THR A 21 -19.89 11.49 -0.33
N LEU A 22 -20.22 11.20 -1.59
CA LEU A 22 -20.37 12.20 -2.65
C LEU A 22 -21.46 13.22 -2.30
N GLU A 23 -22.68 12.76 -2.01
CA GLU A 23 -23.82 13.62 -1.62
C GLU A 23 -23.49 14.55 -0.44
N ARG A 24 -22.73 14.06 0.55
CA ARG A 24 -22.31 14.83 1.74
C ARG A 24 -21.16 15.81 1.49
N SER A 25 -20.38 15.61 0.43
CA SER A 25 -19.22 16.43 0.09
C SER A 25 -19.48 17.38 -1.08
N ARG A 26 -20.68 17.34 -1.69
CA ARG A 26 -21.09 18.24 -2.77
C ARG A 26 -21.02 19.71 -2.33
N GLY A 27 -20.20 20.47 -3.03
CA GLY A 27 -20.15 21.93 -2.97
C GLY A 27 -20.91 22.58 -4.12
N TYR A 28 -20.33 23.62 -4.72
CA TYR A 28 -20.87 24.37 -5.88
C TYR A 28 -20.57 23.70 -7.23
N GLU A 29 -20.43 22.38 -7.24
CA GLU A 29 -19.93 21.63 -8.39
C GLU A 29 -21.00 21.47 -9.47
N LEU A 30 -20.57 21.39 -10.74
CA LEU A 30 -21.50 21.08 -11.82
C LEU A 30 -21.97 19.62 -11.69
N PRO A 31 -23.27 19.34 -11.92
CA PRO A 31 -23.77 17.98 -11.97
C PRO A 31 -22.92 17.10 -12.91
N GLY A 32 -22.40 15.99 -12.39
CA GLY A 32 -21.61 15.02 -13.15
C GLY A 32 -20.10 15.20 -13.01
N THR A 33 -19.71 16.22 -12.24
CA THR A 33 -18.32 16.48 -11.85
C THR A 33 -18.17 16.33 -10.34
N PHE A 34 -16.92 16.25 -9.88
CA PHE A 34 -16.58 16.16 -8.47
C PHE A 34 -15.25 16.87 -8.20
N GLN A 35 -15.06 17.33 -6.96
CA GLN A 35 -13.89 18.13 -6.62
C GLN A 35 -12.71 17.19 -6.43
N PRO A 36 -11.52 17.51 -6.95
CA PRO A 36 -10.33 16.66 -6.77
C PRO A 36 -10.01 16.34 -5.29
N VAL A 37 -10.46 17.18 -4.36
CA VAL A 37 -10.35 16.97 -2.91
C VAL A 37 -11.09 15.69 -2.47
N LEU A 38 -12.18 15.30 -3.14
CA LEU A 38 -12.87 14.04 -2.85
C LEU A 38 -11.96 12.84 -3.04
N ILE A 39 -11.16 12.80 -4.12
CA ILE A 39 -10.19 11.73 -4.36
C ILE A 39 -9.19 11.68 -3.20
N SER A 40 -8.73 12.85 -2.74
CA SER A 40 -7.78 12.97 -1.62
C SER A 40 -8.36 12.36 -0.36
N ARG A 41 -9.60 12.71 -0.03
CA ARG A 41 -10.30 12.17 1.13
C ARG A 41 -10.46 10.65 1.06
N LEU A 42 -10.96 10.14 -0.06
CA LEU A 42 -11.14 8.69 -0.24
C LEU A 42 -9.80 7.94 -0.16
N PHE A 43 -8.73 8.51 -0.73
CA PHE A 43 -7.38 7.96 -0.58
C PHE A 43 -6.93 7.93 0.87
N TRP A 44 -7.06 9.04 1.60
CA TRP A 44 -6.66 9.09 3.01
C TRP A 44 -7.43 8.09 3.86
N GLU A 45 -8.76 8.03 3.70
CA GLU A 45 -9.63 7.06 4.40
C GLU A 45 -9.20 5.62 4.13
N GLN A 46 -8.93 5.26 2.86
CA GLN A 46 -8.52 3.89 2.52
C GLN A 46 -7.11 3.55 3.02
N SER A 47 -6.22 4.53 3.11
CA SER A 47 -4.81 4.35 3.45
C SER A 47 -4.49 4.60 4.93
N LEU A 48 -5.51 4.84 5.77
CA LEU A 48 -5.36 4.93 7.23
C LEU A 48 -4.58 3.76 7.85
N PRO A 49 -4.77 2.49 7.44
CA PRO A 49 -4.08 1.36 8.08
C PRO A 49 -2.57 1.29 7.81
N TRP A 50 -2.05 2.04 6.82
CA TRP A 50 -0.67 1.89 6.35
C TRP A 50 0.36 2.18 7.43
N GLU A 51 0.13 3.20 8.26
CA GLU A 51 1.03 3.55 9.36
C GLU A 51 1.15 2.42 10.37
N GLY A 52 0.02 1.83 10.78
CA GLY A 52 0.01 0.71 11.74
C GLY A 52 0.70 -0.52 11.17
N LEU A 53 0.43 -0.85 9.91
CA LEU A 53 1.06 -1.99 9.22
C LEU A 53 2.57 -1.81 9.07
N ALA A 54 3.03 -0.62 8.67
CA ALA A 54 4.44 -0.31 8.56
C ALA A 54 5.13 -0.32 9.93
N SER A 55 4.51 0.27 10.96
CA SER A 55 5.05 0.26 12.33
C SER A 55 5.21 -1.15 12.89
N LEU A 56 4.21 -2.03 12.65
CA LEU A 56 4.28 -3.43 13.04
C LEU A 56 5.42 -4.14 12.29
N HIS A 57 5.54 -3.92 10.97
CA HIS A 57 6.61 -4.52 10.18
C HIS A 57 8.00 -4.09 10.65
N ILE A 58 8.20 -2.79 10.92
CA ILE A 58 9.44 -2.25 11.49
C ILE A 58 9.78 -2.94 12.81
N SER A 59 8.79 -3.10 13.69
CA SER A 59 8.99 -3.75 15.00
C SER A 59 9.40 -5.22 14.83
N ASN A 60 8.76 -5.94 13.90
CA ASN A 60 9.12 -7.32 13.60
C ASN A 60 10.54 -7.44 13.03
N VAL A 61 10.93 -6.56 12.11
CA VAL A 61 12.27 -6.57 11.54
C VAL A 61 13.32 -6.21 12.58
N ALA A 62 13.05 -5.22 13.44
CA ALA A 62 13.95 -4.86 14.52
C ALA A 62 14.18 -6.03 15.49
N GLN A 63 13.14 -6.83 15.78
CA GLN A 63 13.29 -8.05 16.57
C GLN A 63 14.19 -9.07 15.86
N VAL A 64 13.97 -9.30 14.56
CA VAL A 64 14.83 -10.20 13.76
C VAL A 64 16.28 -9.72 13.74
N CYS A 65 16.53 -8.42 13.62
CA CYS A 65 17.87 -7.84 13.70
C CYS A 65 18.51 -8.12 15.07
N ARG A 66 17.76 -7.96 16.16
CA ARG A 66 18.24 -8.28 17.51
C ARG A 66 18.58 -9.76 17.67
N ASP A 67 17.67 -10.64 17.27
CA ASP A 67 17.87 -12.09 17.34
C ASP A 67 19.10 -12.53 16.51
N PHE A 68 19.30 -11.91 15.34
CA PHE A 68 20.48 -12.13 14.52
C PHE A 68 21.78 -11.75 15.24
N ILE A 69 21.82 -10.58 15.90
CA ILE A 69 22.99 -10.17 16.67
C ILE A 69 23.24 -11.12 17.83
N ASP A 70 22.19 -11.54 18.55
CA ASP A 70 22.31 -12.50 19.66
C ASP A 70 22.93 -13.83 19.20
N VAL A 71 22.59 -14.31 18.00
CA VAL A 71 23.17 -15.50 17.38
C VAL A 71 24.64 -15.29 17.01
N VAL A 72 24.98 -14.16 16.38
CA VAL A 72 26.38 -13.86 15.99
C VAL A 72 27.27 -13.77 17.23
N LEU A 73 26.80 -13.09 18.29
CA LEU A 73 27.56 -12.96 19.53
C LEU A 73 27.74 -14.30 20.24
N ALA A 74 26.74 -15.19 20.20
CA ALA A 74 26.88 -16.53 20.77
C ALA A 74 27.95 -17.39 20.07
N ASP A 75 28.20 -17.16 18.78
CA ASP A 75 29.19 -17.90 18.00
C ASP A 75 30.60 -17.30 18.12
N CYS A 76 30.69 -15.97 18.21
CA CYS A 76 31.96 -15.25 18.14
C CYS A 76 32.55 -14.87 19.51
N VAL A 77 31.73 -14.79 20.57
CA VAL A 77 32.13 -14.24 21.87
C VAL A 77 31.95 -15.29 22.97
N PRO A 78 32.96 -15.51 23.85
CA PRO A 78 32.78 -16.37 25.01
C PRO A 78 31.64 -15.88 25.91
N GLU A 79 30.90 -16.81 26.51
CA GLU A 79 29.67 -16.52 27.27
C GLU A 79 29.88 -15.46 28.37
N GLU A 80 31.06 -15.46 28.97
CA GLU A 80 31.49 -14.54 30.04
C GLU A 80 31.47 -13.05 29.63
N PHE A 81 31.68 -12.75 28.35
CA PHE A 81 31.76 -11.38 27.84
C PHE A 81 30.45 -10.92 27.18
N LYS A 82 29.57 -11.87 26.82
CA LYS A 82 28.40 -11.63 25.97
C LYS A 82 27.44 -10.63 26.59
N GLU A 83 26.99 -10.86 27.83
CA GLU A 83 26.00 -10.00 28.48
C GLU A 83 26.51 -8.56 28.64
N ARG A 84 27.78 -8.39 29.02
CA ARG A 84 28.38 -7.07 29.23
C ARG A 84 28.57 -6.32 27.92
N LEU A 85 29.00 -7.01 26.86
CA LEU A 85 29.13 -6.41 25.53
C LEU A 85 27.77 -5.94 24.99
N VAL A 86 26.73 -6.76 25.17
CA VAL A 86 25.36 -6.44 24.74
C VAL A 86 24.85 -5.20 25.48
N ALA A 87 24.98 -5.19 26.81
CA ALA A 87 24.51 -4.08 27.65
C ALA A 87 25.26 -2.77 27.39
N LEU A 88 26.57 -2.85 27.08
CA LEU A 88 27.39 -1.67 26.89
C LEU A 88 27.08 -0.96 25.56
N ASN A 89 27.04 -1.70 24.45
CA ASN A 89 27.06 -1.09 23.11
C ASN A 89 25.90 -1.53 22.20
N VAL A 90 25.45 -2.78 22.29
CA VAL A 90 24.51 -3.35 21.32
C VAL A 90 23.09 -2.85 21.56
N ASP A 91 22.59 -2.93 22.80
CA ASP A 91 21.21 -2.55 23.11
C ASP A 91 20.95 -1.08 22.84
N ALA A 92 21.90 -0.20 23.18
CA ALA A 92 21.81 1.23 22.91
C ALA A 92 21.79 1.52 21.40
N ALA A 93 22.65 0.85 20.63
CA ALA A 93 22.72 1.03 19.18
C ALA A 93 21.47 0.51 18.45
N LEU A 94 20.97 -0.68 18.82
CA LEU A 94 19.71 -1.23 18.29
C LEU A 94 18.51 -0.34 18.65
N SER A 95 18.45 0.17 19.88
CA SER A 95 17.37 1.07 20.32
C SER A 95 17.38 2.38 19.54
N LYS A 96 18.57 2.95 19.30
CA LYS A 96 18.73 4.16 18.48
C LYS A 96 18.30 3.90 17.04
N SER A 97 18.77 2.81 16.44
CA SER A 97 18.41 2.35 15.10
C SER A 97 16.89 2.22 14.92
N LEU A 98 16.19 1.62 15.90
CA LEU A 98 14.73 1.54 15.91
C LEU A 98 14.06 2.93 16.04
N GLY A 99 14.63 3.81 16.86
CA GLY A 99 14.17 5.19 16.99
C GLY A 99 14.24 5.96 15.67
N ASP A 100 15.39 5.90 15.01
CA ASP A 100 15.64 6.57 13.73
C ASP A 100 14.70 6.03 12.64
N ALA A 101 14.48 4.70 12.60
CA ALA A 101 13.52 4.08 11.69
C ALA A 101 12.08 4.60 11.91
N LYS A 102 11.64 4.72 13.17
CA LYS A 102 10.30 5.23 13.50
C LYS A 102 10.16 6.71 13.12
N GLU A 103 11.22 7.52 13.32
CA GLU A 103 11.22 8.92 12.92
C GLU A 103 11.13 9.07 11.40
N GLU A 104 11.88 8.25 10.66
CA GLU A 104 11.84 8.25 9.19
C GLU A 104 10.46 7.81 8.68
N LEU A 105 9.85 6.78 9.27
CA LEU A 105 8.46 6.42 8.96
C LEU A 105 7.51 7.61 9.18
N ALA A 106 7.66 8.35 10.28
CA ALA A 106 6.83 9.51 10.55
C ALA A 106 6.98 10.60 9.47
N LYS A 107 8.16 10.77 8.86
CA LYS A 107 8.35 11.66 7.69
C LYS A 107 7.57 11.15 6.49
N VAL A 108 7.68 9.85 6.17
CA VAL A 108 6.95 9.23 5.05
C VAL A 108 5.43 9.38 5.22
N ILE A 109 4.91 9.17 6.42
CA ILE A 109 3.47 9.34 6.72
C ILE A 109 3.03 10.81 6.54
N ARG A 110 3.85 11.78 6.99
CA ARG A 110 3.57 13.20 6.74
C ARG A 110 3.54 13.54 5.26
N ASP A 111 4.42 12.96 4.46
CA ASP A 111 4.45 13.20 3.01
C ASP A 111 3.20 12.65 2.32
N LYS A 112 2.75 11.46 2.71
CA LYS A 112 1.49 10.86 2.25
C LYS A 112 0.25 11.70 2.62
N ALA A 113 0.28 12.44 3.74
CA ALA A 113 -0.84 13.27 4.20
C ALA A 113 -0.99 14.59 3.42
N ARG A 114 -0.05 14.92 2.53
CA ARG A 114 -0.12 16.12 1.68
C ARG A 114 -1.20 15.98 0.61
N HIS A 115 -1.46 17.08 -0.10
CA HIS A 115 -2.33 17.08 -1.27
C HIS A 115 -1.84 16.06 -2.29
N LEU A 116 -2.78 15.33 -2.89
CA LEU A 116 -2.47 14.35 -3.93
C LEU A 116 -1.72 15.02 -5.08
N SER A 117 -0.51 14.54 -5.35
CA SER A 117 0.24 14.89 -6.53
C SER A 117 0.99 13.66 -7.00
N THR A 118 0.81 13.28 -8.26
CA THR A 118 1.59 12.19 -8.85
C THR A 118 2.42 12.73 -10.01
N TYR A 119 3.71 12.46 -9.96
CA TYR A 119 4.65 12.69 -11.07
C TYR A 119 4.69 11.49 -12.03
N ASN A 120 3.94 10.44 -11.70
CA ASN A 120 3.97 9.19 -12.41
C ASN A 120 2.97 9.18 -13.57
N ARG A 121 3.47 8.87 -14.77
CA ARG A 121 2.62 8.73 -15.98
C ARG A 121 1.65 7.54 -15.90
N TYR A 122 1.86 6.61 -14.96
CA TYR A 122 0.98 5.44 -14.79
C TYR A 122 -0.44 5.83 -14.36
N PHE A 123 -0.62 6.91 -13.59
CA PHE A 123 -1.96 7.34 -13.17
C PHE A 123 -2.90 7.58 -14.37
N THR A 124 -2.49 8.46 -15.28
CA THR A 124 -3.29 8.81 -16.47
C THR A 124 -3.51 7.61 -17.39
N SER A 125 -2.47 6.83 -17.64
CA SER A 125 -2.58 5.64 -18.49
C SER A 125 -3.47 4.55 -17.87
N THR A 126 -3.49 4.42 -16.53
CA THR A 126 -4.36 3.49 -15.82
C THR A 126 -5.82 3.91 -15.94
N ILE A 127 -6.12 5.20 -15.78
CA ILE A 127 -7.47 5.75 -15.97
C ILE A 127 -7.96 5.55 -17.40
N GLN A 128 -7.14 5.88 -18.39
CA GLN A 128 -7.47 5.66 -19.80
C GLN A 128 -7.77 4.19 -20.10
N LYS A 129 -6.95 3.26 -19.56
CA LYS A 129 -7.19 1.82 -19.71
C LYS A 129 -8.48 1.35 -19.02
N MET A 130 -8.82 1.89 -17.85
CA MET A 130 -10.06 1.55 -17.16
C MET A 130 -11.28 2.02 -17.95
N ARG A 131 -11.26 3.26 -18.44
CA ARG A 131 -12.31 3.80 -19.32
C ARG A 131 -12.45 3.00 -20.61
N LEU A 132 -11.33 2.65 -21.26
CA LEU A 132 -11.33 1.82 -22.46
C LEU A 132 -11.95 0.44 -22.21
N ARG A 133 -11.61 -0.20 -21.09
CA ARG A 133 -12.19 -1.52 -20.72
C ARG A 133 -13.70 -1.44 -20.47
N LYS A 134 -14.16 -0.40 -19.77
CA LYS A 134 -15.61 -0.16 -19.58
C LYS A 134 -16.28 0.00 -20.95
N HIS A 135 -15.74 0.86 -21.81
CA HIS A 135 -16.29 1.08 -23.14
C HIS A 135 -16.31 -0.21 -23.97
N GLN A 136 -15.22 -0.98 -24.00
CA GLN A 136 -15.17 -2.27 -24.70
C GLN A 136 -16.20 -3.28 -24.18
N ALA A 137 -16.45 -3.31 -22.86
CA ALA A 137 -17.48 -4.18 -22.29
C ALA A 137 -18.88 -3.76 -22.73
N LEU A 138 -19.16 -2.45 -22.73
CA LEU A 138 -20.43 -1.90 -23.21
C LEU A 138 -20.61 -2.17 -24.71
N THR A 139 -19.58 -1.94 -25.53
CA THR A 139 -19.63 -2.21 -26.96
C THR A 139 -19.91 -3.69 -27.23
N LYS A 140 -19.25 -4.61 -26.53
CA LYS A 140 -19.50 -6.05 -26.69
C LYS A 140 -20.94 -6.42 -26.33
N ALA A 141 -21.46 -5.90 -25.22
CA ALA A 141 -22.84 -6.15 -24.81
C ALA A 141 -23.85 -5.60 -25.83
N ALA A 142 -23.62 -4.37 -26.32
CA ALA A 142 -24.44 -3.76 -27.35
C ALA A 142 -24.39 -4.53 -28.68
N THR A 143 -23.19 -4.99 -29.09
CA THR A 143 -23.02 -5.83 -30.29
C THR A 143 -23.85 -7.10 -30.20
N SER A 144 -23.77 -7.83 -29.07
CA SER A 144 -24.58 -9.04 -28.87
C SER A 144 -26.08 -8.74 -28.80
N ALA A 145 -26.49 -7.59 -28.25
CA ALA A 145 -27.90 -7.19 -28.22
C ALA A 145 -28.44 -6.74 -29.59
N SER A 146 -27.57 -6.31 -30.49
CA SER A 146 -27.90 -5.88 -31.86
C SER A 146 -27.74 -6.95 -32.93
N GLU A 147 -27.39 -8.19 -32.54
CA GLU A 147 -27.31 -9.32 -33.47
C GLU A 147 -28.71 -9.71 -33.95
N LYS A 148 -28.87 -9.77 -35.27
CA LYS A 148 -30.09 -10.23 -35.94
C LYS A 148 -29.78 -11.46 -36.76
N ALA A 149 -30.74 -12.36 -36.79
CA ALA A 149 -30.75 -13.53 -37.65
C ALA A 149 -31.57 -13.21 -38.91
N GLU A 150 -31.01 -13.50 -40.08
CA GLU A 150 -31.71 -13.48 -41.36
C GLU A 150 -31.56 -14.84 -42.03
N ASP A 151 -32.68 -15.40 -42.45
CA ASP A 151 -32.72 -16.68 -43.15
C ASP A 151 -32.20 -16.47 -44.57
N TYR A 152 -31.05 -17.08 -44.85
CA TYR A 152 -30.38 -16.94 -46.14
C TYR A 152 -30.81 -18.04 -47.12
N ASN A 153 -31.14 -19.24 -46.63
CA ASN A 153 -31.73 -20.40 -47.35
C ASN A 153 -32.34 -21.41 -46.35
N ASP A 154 -33.08 -22.43 -46.82
CA ASP A 154 -33.81 -23.45 -46.02
C ASP A 154 -32.99 -24.13 -44.90
N ASP A 155 -31.65 -24.18 -45.01
CA ASP A 155 -30.74 -24.80 -44.04
C ASP A 155 -29.68 -23.83 -43.47
N ASN A 156 -29.73 -22.52 -43.76
CA ASN A 156 -28.66 -21.60 -43.36
C ASN A 156 -29.16 -20.22 -42.92
N THR A 157 -29.06 -19.96 -41.62
CA THR A 157 -29.30 -18.65 -41.00
C THR A 157 -28.00 -17.87 -40.90
N ARG A 158 -27.99 -16.61 -41.35
CA ARG A 158 -26.86 -15.69 -41.18
C ARG A 158 -27.12 -14.76 -40.01
N TYR A 159 -26.09 -14.59 -39.18
CA TYR A 159 -26.08 -13.60 -38.12
C TYR A 159 -25.33 -12.36 -38.58
N PHE A 160 -25.92 -11.19 -38.40
CA PHE A 160 -25.27 -9.92 -38.65
C PHE A 160 -25.62 -8.92 -37.56
N VAL A 161 -24.77 -7.90 -37.42
CA VAL A 161 -24.97 -6.81 -36.47
C VAL A 161 -25.65 -5.67 -37.21
N ASP A 162 -26.84 -5.26 -36.75
CA ASP A 162 -27.53 -4.10 -37.32
C ASP A 162 -26.89 -2.81 -36.78
N PRO A 163 -26.30 -1.95 -37.65
CA PRO A 163 -25.64 -0.72 -37.21
C PRO A 163 -26.57 0.29 -36.52
N VAL A 164 -27.86 0.33 -36.89
CA VAL A 164 -28.84 1.25 -36.30
C VAL A 164 -29.22 0.77 -34.90
N GLU A 165 -29.48 -0.53 -34.77
CA GLU A 165 -29.76 -1.14 -33.46
C GLU A 165 -28.54 -1.04 -32.56
N LEU A 166 -27.33 -1.29 -33.06
CA LEU A 166 -26.09 -1.13 -32.31
C LEU A 166 -25.94 0.30 -31.77
N ALA A 167 -26.21 1.31 -32.59
CA ALA A 167 -26.17 2.71 -32.16
C ALA A 167 -27.20 3.00 -31.05
N ALA A 168 -28.43 2.48 -31.18
CA ALA A 168 -29.47 2.62 -30.17
C ALA A 168 -29.10 1.92 -28.85
N GLN A 169 -28.56 0.70 -28.92
CA GLN A 169 -28.09 -0.05 -27.74
C GLN A 169 -26.92 0.64 -27.04
N LEU A 170 -26.00 1.24 -27.80
CA LEU A 170 -24.91 2.05 -27.24
C LEU A 170 -25.44 3.31 -26.54
N GLU A 171 -26.42 4.00 -27.10
CA GLU A 171 -27.03 5.19 -26.48
C GLU A 171 -27.77 4.83 -25.17
N GLN A 172 -28.49 3.71 -25.16
CA GLN A 172 -29.15 3.19 -23.95
C GLN A 172 -28.17 2.79 -22.85
N SER A 173 -26.91 2.51 -23.21
CA SER A 173 -25.86 2.12 -22.25
C SER A 173 -25.23 3.30 -21.50
N ILE A 174 -25.62 4.54 -21.84
CA ILE A 174 -25.14 5.75 -21.17
C ILE A 174 -25.71 5.81 -19.74
N GLU A 175 -24.82 5.97 -18.75
CA GLU A 175 -25.24 6.19 -17.37
C GLU A 175 -25.86 7.59 -17.23
N LEU A 176 -27.18 7.63 -17.04
CA LEU A 176 -27.95 8.86 -16.91
C LEU A 176 -27.99 9.37 -15.46
N ASP A 177 -27.77 8.51 -14.47
CA ASP A 177 -27.66 8.96 -13.08
C ASP A 177 -26.30 9.62 -12.86
N ILE A 178 -26.33 10.94 -12.91
CA ILE A 178 -25.23 11.86 -12.71
C ILE A 178 -24.41 11.53 -11.45
N ASP A 179 -25.07 11.19 -10.34
CA ASP A 179 -24.39 10.87 -9.08
C ASP A 179 -23.71 9.50 -9.15
N THR A 180 -24.31 8.54 -9.87
CA THR A 180 -23.70 7.23 -10.11
C THR A 180 -22.49 7.33 -11.04
N PHE A 181 -22.58 8.11 -12.11
CA PHE A 181 -21.45 8.33 -13.02
C PHE A 181 -20.26 9.00 -12.31
N SER A 182 -20.50 10.13 -11.64
CA SER A 182 -19.46 10.91 -10.96
C SER A 182 -18.79 10.13 -9.82
N SER A 183 -19.56 9.39 -9.03
CA SER A 183 -19.00 8.53 -7.97
C SER A 183 -18.13 7.41 -8.54
N GLN A 184 -18.55 6.74 -9.61
CA GLN A 184 -17.73 5.71 -10.26
C GLN A 184 -16.42 6.26 -10.82
N GLU A 185 -16.45 7.45 -11.45
CA GLU A 185 -15.23 8.08 -11.96
C GLU A 185 -14.29 8.51 -10.83
N ALA A 186 -14.81 9.07 -9.74
CA ALA A 186 -14.01 9.43 -8.57
C ALA A 186 -13.29 8.21 -7.98
N LEU A 187 -13.97 7.06 -7.94
CA LEU A 187 -13.41 5.81 -7.42
C LEU A 187 -12.36 5.20 -8.31
N ASP A 188 -12.56 5.24 -9.62
CA ASP A 188 -11.56 4.75 -10.55
C ASP A 188 -10.29 5.62 -10.44
N MET A 189 -10.44 6.94 -10.36
CA MET A 189 -9.32 7.86 -10.09
C MET A 189 -8.64 7.53 -8.76
N GLN A 190 -9.41 7.38 -7.70
CA GLN A 190 -8.85 7.04 -6.40
C GLN A 190 -8.10 5.71 -6.40
N ARG A 191 -8.64 4.66 -7.04
CA ARG A 191 -8.00 3.34 -7.15
C ARG A 191 -6.71 3.38 -7.96
N ALA A 192 -6.71 4.11 -9.07
CA ALA A 192 -5.51 4.29 -9.88
C ALA A 192 -4.41 4.98 -9.05
N TYR A 193 -4.77 6.04 -8.32
CA TYR A 193 -3.84 6.74 -7.44
C TYR A 193 -3.34 5.83 -6.30
N TYR A 194 -4.26 5.17 -5.60
CA TYR A 194 -3.94 4.28 -4.47
C TYR A 194 -2.93 3.21 -4.87
N LYS A 195 -3.12 2.58 -6.04
CA LYS A 195 -2.22 1.54 -6.53
C LYS A 195 -0.82 2.09 -6.81
N ASP A 196 -0.72 3.29 -7.36
CA ASP A 196 0.55 3.95 -7.64
C ASP A 196 1.29 4.26 -6.33
N GLU A 197 0.60 4.96 -5.43
CA GLU A 197 1.15 5.39 -4.15
C GLU A 197 1.53 4.21 -3.24
N LEU A 198 0.77 3.11 -3.29
CA LEU A 198 1.07 1.90 -2.52
C LEU A 198 2.43 1.31 -2.89
N GLY A 199 2.74 1.25 -4.19
CA GLY A 199 4.03 0.75 -4.65
C GLY A 199 5.19 1.65 -4.20
N TYR A 200 4.99 2.96 -4.26
CA TYR A 200 5.96 3.93 -3.75
C TYR A 200 6.17 3.80 -2.23
N PHE A 201 5.07 3.73 -1.47
CA PHE A 201 5.12 3.63 0.00
C PHE A 201 5.85 2.37 0.45
N ILE A 202 5.53 1.19 -0.11
CA ILE A 202 6.20 -0.07 0.23
C ILE A 202 7.70 0.03 -0.04
N ASN A 203 8.10 0.52 -1.21
CA ASN A 203 9.52 0.66 -1.56
C ASN A 203 10.24 1.65 -0.63
N THR A 204 9.56 2.73 -0.24
CA THR A 204 10.14 3.74 0.65
C THR A 204 10.32 3.20 2.06
N VAL A 205 9.33 2.47 2.60
CA VAL A 205 9.46 1.80 3.90
C VAL A 205 10.57 0.75 3.87
N ALA A 206 10.63 -0.09 2.84
CA ALA A 206 11.68 -1.10 2.74
C ALA A 206 13.07 -0.48 2.69
N LYS A 207 13.30 0.48 1.78
CA LYS A 207 14.65 1.02 1.54
C LYS A 207 15.06 2.12 2.50
N SER A 208 14.20 3.12 2.67
CA SER A 208 14.55 4.32 3.42
C SER A 208 14.37 4.15 4.92
N VAL A 209 13.45 3.27 5.35
CA VAL A 209 13.20 3.02 6.77
C VAL A 209 13.92 1.77 7.24
N ILE A 210 13.65 0.61 6.64
CA ILE A 210 14.16 -0.67 7.14
C ILE A 210 15.63 -0.87 6.77
N GLU A 211 15.97 -0.88 5.48
CA GLU A 211 17.35 -1.15 5.03
C GLU A 211 18.32 -0.12 5.65
N ARG A 212 18.02 1.17 5.49
CA ARG A 212 18.89 2.25 5.98
C ARG A 212 19.08 2.28 7.50
N HIS A 213 18.00 2.11 8.27
CA HIS A 213 18.08 2.33 9.72
C HIS A 213 18.19 1.05 10.52
N LEU A 214 17.72 -0.11 10.04
CA LEU A 214 17.76 -1.36 10.80
C LEU A 214 18.82 -2.34 10.29
N VAL A 215 19.07 -2.40 8.98
CA VAL A 215 19.93 -3.45 8.38
C VAL A 215 21.34 -2.95 8.13
N GLU A 216 21.50 -1.82 7.44
CA GLU A 216 22.79 -1.19 7.11
C GLU A 216 23.64 -0.92 8.38
N PRO A 217 23.07 -0.46 9.52
CA PRO A 217 23.85 -0.24 10.74
C PRO A 217 24.40 -1.50 11.42
N LEU A 218 23.90 -2.70 11.09
CA LEU A 218 24.31 -3.94 11.77
C LEU A 218 25.82 -4.18 11.62
N PRO A 219 26.39 -4.30 10.41
CA PRO A 219 27.83 -4.44 10.24
C PRO A 219 28.61 -3.12 10.46
N GLU A 220 28.02 -1.97 10.12
CA GLU A 220 28.76 -0.71 10.05
C GLU A 220 28.90 0.01 11.40
N ILE A 221 27.92 -0.17 12.29
CA ILE A 221 27.84 0.52 13.57
C ILE A 221 27.82 -0.50 14.71
N ILE A 222 26.92 -1.49 14.67
CA ILE A 222 26.66 -2.38 15.82
C ILE A 222 27.79 -3.41 16.00
N LEU A 223 28.21 -4.06 14.92
CA LEU A 223 29.29 -5.06 14.91
C LEU A 223 30.63 -4.47 14.42
N SER A 224 30.75 -3.15 14.43
CA SER A 224 31.90 -2.46 13.85
C SER A 224 33.14 -2.60 14.75
N PRO A 225 34.30 -3.02 14.21
CA PRO A 225 35.55 -3.04 14.97
C PRO A 225 35.95 -1.66 15.50
N LEU A 226 35.50 -0.58 14.85
CA LEU A 226 35.78 0.79 15.27
C LEU A 226 35.17 1.11 16.64
N VAL A 227 34.06 0.46 16.99
CA VAL A 227 33.41 0.65 18.29
C VAL A 227 34.30 0.08 19.39
N VAL A 228 34.98 -1.05 19.14
CA VAL A 228 35.92 -1.66 20.09
C VAL A 228 37.14 -0.76 20.28
N THR A 229 37.67 -0.16 19.21
CA THR A 229 38.85 0.72 19.33
C THR A 229 38.55 2.06 20.01
N GLN A 230 37.27 2.44 20.11
CA GLN A 230 36.83 3.67 20.79
C GLN A 230 36.40 3.42 22.25
N MET A 231 36.47 2.17 22.74
CA MET A 231 36.19 1.89 24.15
C MET A 231 37.23 2.56 25.05
N THR A 232 36.74 3.17 26.12
CA THR A 232 37.58 3.73 27.18
C THR A 232 38.17 2.61 28.05
N ASP A 233 39.27 2.89 28.76
CA ASP A 233 39.90 1.92 29.68
C ASP A 233 38.89 1.36 30.70
N GLU A 234 38.00 2.21 31.22
CA GLU A 234 36.93 1.81 32.15
C GLU A 234 35.93 0.83 31.52
N GLN A 235 35.59 1.03 30.25
CA GLN A 235 34.69 0.14 29.51
C GLN A 235 35.36 -1.19 29.18
N VAL A 236 36.65 -1.16 28.83
CA VAL A 236 37.44 -2.37 28.61
C VAL A 236 37.57 -3.17 29.90
N GLU A 237 37.84 -2.52 31.02
CA GLU A 237 37.89 -3.16 32.35
C GLU A 237 36.54 -3.77 32.72
N TYR A 238 35.44 -3.07 32.49
CA TYR A 238 34.10 -3.59 32.74
C TYR A 238 33.79 -4.84 31.91
N VAL A 239 34.10 -4.82 30.61
CA VAL A 239 33.88 -5.98 29.74
C VAL A 239 34.81 -7.12 30.16
N ALA A 240 36.08 -6.85 30.42
CA ALA A 240 37.11 -7.85 30.72
C ALA A 240 37.12 -8.39 32.16
N ALA A 241 36.30 -7.84 33.06
CA ALA A 241 36.29 -8.25 34.47
C ALA A 241 36.05 -9.76 34.64
N GLU A 242 36.85 -10.44 35.46
CA GLU A 242 36.67 -11.88 35.65
C GLU A 242 35.31 -12.21 36.31
N PRO A 243 34.66 -13.32 35.92
CA PRO A 243 33.50 -13.81 36.63
C PRO A 243 33.86 -14.14 38.08
N LEU A 244 32.96 -13.82 39.02
CA LEU A 244 33.13 -14.10 40.47
C LEU A 244 33.37 -15.60 40.80
N GLU A 245 33.16 -16.51 39.84
CA GLU A 245 33.33 -17.95 40.00
C GLU A 245 34.78 -18.44 39.78
N LEU A 246 35.67 -17.63 39.19
CA LEU A 246 37.07 -17.98 38.92
C LEU A 246 38.08 -17.37 39.91
N THR A 247 37.61 -16.55 40.87
CA THR A 247 38.46 -15.78 41.80
C THR A 247 38.75 -16.49 43.13
N GLN A 248 38.68 -17.82 43.19
CA GLN A 248 39.04 -18.63 44.37
C GLN A 248 40.32 -19.46 44.19
#